data_AF-X0VNG4-F1
#
_entry.id   AF-X0VNG4-F1
#
_cell.length_a   1.000
_cell.length_b   1.000
_cell.length_c   1.000
_cell.angle_alpha   90.00
_cell.angle_beta   90.00
_cell.angle_gamma   90.00
#
_symmetry.space_group_name_H-M   'P 1'
#
loop_
_entity.id
_entity.type
_entity.pdbx_description
1 polymer ?
#
loop_
_entity_poly.entity_id
_entity_poly.type
_entity_poly.pdbx_seq_one_letter_code
_entity_poly.pdbx_strand_id
1 'polypeptide(L)' 'MKVKIPFDFDKMAQKELGVELTIPEGVVHDLVRGFFMNLNYHQRQAWIHSNISDKNVKHIGEEEL' A
#
# COMPACT_ATOMS: atom_id res chain seq x y z
N MET A 1 9.03 -6.10 8.85
CA MET A 1 9.67 -5.40 7.72
C MET A 1 10.04 -3.98 8.14
N LYS A 2 11.15 -3.42 7.62
CA LYS A 2 11.47 -1.99 7.79
C LYS A 2 11.13 -1.23 6.51
N VAL A 3 10.36 -0.15 6.61
CA VAL A 3 9.96 0.69 5.49
C VAL A 3 10.32 2.14 5.79
N LYS A 4 10.94 2.83 4.84
CA LYS A 4 11.24 4.26 4.90
C LYS A 4 10.26 4.99 3.99
N ILE A 5 9.51 5.94 4.53
CA ILE A 5 8.51 6.72 3.79
C ILE A 5 8.93 8.19 3.83
N PRO A 6 9.25 8.82 2.70
CA PRO A 6 9.48 10.26 2.67
C PRO A 6 8.13 11.00 2.82
N PHE A 7 8.15 12.07 3.60
CA PHE A 7 7.12 13.11 3.66
C PHE A 7 7.69 14.40 3.08
N ASP A 8 6.83 15.29 2.59
CA ASP A 8 7.28 16.63 2.17
C ASP A 8 7.69 17.48 3.38
N PHE A 9 8.58 18.45 3.17
CA PHE A 9 9.13 19.27 4.25
C PHE A 9 8.01 20.09 4.86
N ASP A 10 7.69 19.81 6.13
CA ASP A 10 6.77 20.65 6.88
C ASP A 10 7.44 22.00 7.17
N LYS A 11 7.14 22.97 6.30
CA LYS A 11 7.63 24.36 6.40
C LYS A 11 7.20 25.05 7.69
N MET A 12 6.14 24.60 8.35
CA MET A 12 5.65 25.16 9.61
C MET A 12 6.38 24.57 10.82
N ALA A 13 6.66 23.26 10.82
CA ALA A 13 7.28 22.57 11.95
C ALA A 13 8.82 22.56 11.93
N GLN A 14 9.45 22.89 10.78
CA GLN A 14 10.91 22.87 10.57
C GLN A 14 11.60 21.57 11.01
N LYS A 15 10.93 20.42 10.89
CA LYS A 15 11.45 19.10 11.26
C LYS A 15 10.95 18.01 10.31
N GLU A 16 11.64 16.87 10.34
CA GLU A 16 11.58 15.65 9.50
C GLU A 16 10.69 15.61 8.25
N LEU A 17 11.35 15.24 7.14
CA LEU A 17 10.84 14.96 5.79
C LEU A 17 10.48 13.47 5.59
N GLY A 18 10.14 12.70 6.64
CA GLY A 18 9.82 11.27 6.50
C GLY A 18 10.00 10.43 7.75
N VAL A 19 9.58 9.17 7.70
CA VAL A 19 9.58 8.22 8.84
C VAL A 19 10.20 6.86 8.47
N GLU A 20 10.92 6.24 9.42
CA GLU A 20 11.29 4.81 9.36
C GLU A 20 10.34 4.01 10.26
N LEU A 21 9.62 3.07 9.67
CA LEU A 21 8.66 2.24 10.36
C LEU A 21 9.19 0.81 10.43
N THR A 22 9.18 0.23 11.62
CA THR A 22 9.33 -1.21 11.80
C THR A 22 7.94 -1.82 11.94
N ILE A 23 7.44 -2.43 10.87
CA ILE A 23 6.05 -2.90 10.78
C ILE A 23 6.01 -4.43 10.74
N PRO A 24 5.27 -5.10 11.64
CA PRO A 24 4.97 -6.52 11.53
C PRO A 24 4.18 -6.84 10.26
N GLU A 25 4.37 -8.03 9.68
CA GLU A 25 3.71 -8.43 8.43
C GLU A 25 2.17 -8.37 8.51
N GLY A 26 1.59 -8.83 9.62
CA GLY A 26 0.14 -8.76 9.83
C GLY A 26 -0.41 -7.32 9.78
N VAL A 27 0.32 -6.35 10.33
CA VAL A 27 -0.08 -4.94 10.27
C VAL A 27 -0.02 -4.39 8.84
N VAL A 28 0.96 -4.84 8.04
CA VAL A 28 1.03 -4.47 6.61
C VAL A 28 -0.19 -5.02 5.85
N HIS A 29 -0.56 -6.28 6.10
CA HIS A 29 -1.74 -6.87 5.48
C HIS A 29 -3.02 -6.09 5.82
N ASP A 30 -3.19 -5.70 7.07
CA ASP A 30 -4.36 -4.92 7.49
C ASP A 30 -4.40 -3.52 6.87
N LEU A 31 -3.25 -2.84 6.78
CA LEU A 31 -3.15 -1.53 6.11
C LEU A 31 -3.48 -1.61 4.62
N VAL A 32 -2.92 -2.60 3.91
CA VAL A 32 -3.18 -2.81 2.48
C VAL A 32 -4.64 -3.18 2.24
N ARG A 33 -5.20 -4.07 3.05
CA ARG A 33 -6.63 -4.43 2.99
C ARG A 33 -7.50 -3.19 3.23
N GLY A 34 -7.21 -2.40 4.27
CA GLY A 34 -7.94 -1.18 4.59
C GLY A 34 -7.90 -0.15 3.46
N PHE A 35 -6.74 0.04 2.83
CA PHE A 35 -6.60 0.90 1.65
C PHE A 35 -7.52 0.42 0.50
N PHE A 36 -7.46 -0.86 0.13
CA PHE A 36 -8.26 -1.39 -0.97
C PHE A 36 -9.77 -1.37 -0.69
N MET A 37 -10.20 -1.53 0.56
CA MET A 37 -11.62 -1.46 0.93
C MET A 37 -12.26 -0.10 0.62
N ASN A 38 -11.46 0.97 0.58
CA ASN A 38 -11.93 2.31 0.20
C ASN A 38 -12.03 2.54 -1.32
N LEU A 39 -11.51 1.60 -2.13
CA LEU A 39 -11.54 1.65 -3.59
C LEU A 39 -12.64 0.76 -4.15
N ASN A 40 -13.25 1.15 -5.27
CA ASN A 40 -14.14 0.28 -6.02
C ASN A 40 -13.35 -0.74 -6.88
N TYR A 41 -14.04 -1.73 -7.45
CA TYR A 41 -13.42 -2.80 -8.24
C TYR A 41 -12.47 -2.29 -9.33
N HIS A 42 -12.93 -1.35 -10.15
CA HIS A 42 -12.13 -0.80 -11.25
C HIS A 42 -10.89 -0.05 -10.74
N GLN A 43 -11.03 0.69 -9.65
CA GLN A 43 -9.91 1.39 -9.01
C GLN A 43 -8.87 0.42 -8.44
N ARG A 44 -9.32 -0.69 -7.81
CA ARG A 44 -8.42 -1.74 -7.31
C ARG A 44 -7.63 -2.38 -8.44
N GLN A 45 -8.32 -2.78 -9.51
CA GLN A 45 -7.71 -3.35 -10.72
C GLN A 45 -6.67 -2.40 -11.32
N ALA A 46 -7.04 -1.13 -11.55
CA ALA A 46 -6.15 -0.14 -12.12
C ALA A 46 -4.90 0.10 -11.25
N TRP A 47 -5.07 0.18 -9.93
CA TRP A 47 -3.95 0.35 -9.01
C TRP A 47 -2.99 -0.84 -9.06
N ILE A 48 -3.51 -2.07 -9.05
CA ILE A 48 -2.67 -3.28 -9.12
C ILE A 48 -1.83 -3.29 -10.40
N HIS A 49 -2.45 -3.12 -11.57
CA HIS A 49 -1.72 -3.14 -12.85
C HIS A 49 -0.78 -1.95 -13.04
N SER A 50 -1.01 -0.82 -12.36
CA SER A 50 -0.10 0.34 -12.43
C SER A 50 1.12 0.22 -11.53
N ASN A 51 1.04 -0.56 -10.44
CA ASN A 51 2.05 -0.57 -9.38
C ASN A 51 2.71 -1.94 -9.17
N ILE A 52 2.08 -3.03 -9.61
CA ILE A 52 2.57 -4.40 -9.46
C ILE A 52 2.79 -4.97 -10.85
N SER A 53 3.98 -5.56 -11.07
CA SER A 53 4.28 -6.25 -12.33
C SER A 53 3.36 -7.46 -12.52
N ASP A 54 2.81 -7.64 -13.72
CA ASP A 54 1.85 -8.71 -14.04
C ASP A 54 2.37 -10.12 -13.70
N LYS A 55 3.69 -10.36 -13.75
CA LYS A 55 4.29 -11.65 -13.34
C LYS A 55 4.05 -12.00 -11.86
N ASN A 56 3.72 -11.01 -11.04
CA ASN A 56 3.43 -11.15 -9.62
C ASN A 56 1.91 -11.13 -9.34
N VAL A 57 1.07 -11.07 -10.38
CA VAL A 57 -0.39 -11.02 -10.25
C VAL A 57 -0.98 -12.34 -10.75
N LYS A 58 -1.61 -13.10 -9.84
CA LYS A 58 -2.45 -14.26 -10.18
C LYS A 58 -3.91 -13.82 -10.11
N HIS A 59 -4.64 -13.96 -11.21
CA HIS A 59 -6.09 -13.83 -11.22
C HIS A 59 -6.70 -15.13 -10.68
N ILE A 60 -7.57 -15.02 -9.68
CA ILE A 60 -8.30 -16.14 -9.07
C ILE A 60 -9.80 -15.89 -9.21
N GLY A 61 -10.59 -16.96 -9.31
CA GLY A 61 -12.05 -16.89 -9.39
C GLY A 61 -12.71 -16.55 -8.05
N GLU A 62 -14.02 -16.27 -8.08
CA GLU A 62 -14.81 -16.01 -6.86
C GLU A 62 -14.84 -17.22 -5.92
N GLU A 63 -14.79 -18.42 -6.51
CA GLU A 63 -14.68 -19.70 -5.82
C GLU A 63 -13.38 -19.90 -5.02
N GLU A 64 -12.36 -19.08 -5.27
CA GLU A 64 -11.06 -19.10 -4.57
C GLU A 64 -10.89 -17.94 -3.57
N LEU A 65 -11.87 -17.02 -3.43
CA LEU A 65 -11.87 -15.90 -2.50
C LEU A 65 -12.27 -16.31 -1.07
#